data_AF-T0ZBV4-F1
#
_entry.id   AF-T0ZBV4-F1
#
_cell.length_a   1.000
_cell.length_b   1.000
_cell.length_c   1.000
_cell.angle_alpha   90.00
_cell.angle_beta   90.00
_cell.angle_gamma   90.00
#
_symmetry.space_group_name_H-M   'P 1'
#
loop_
_entity.id
_entity.type
_entity.pdbx_description
1 polymer ?
#
loop_
_entity_poly.entity_id
_entity_poly.type
_entity_poly.pdbx_seq_one_letter_code
_entity_poly.pdbx_strand_id
1 'polypeptide(L)'
;FCRDRLRFQGLGKETPEDYRALSQRIQALEKASGLPGNRVFYLALPLEAFGPTLTALGEAGLSRGPGFTRVVIEKPFGEDLKSAEALNALLHQHFEEKQVYRIDHYLGKETVQNLLVFRFANMFVESLWNRQGVDHVEITVAESLGLEGRAGYYETSGALRDMIQNHVTQILTLVAMEPPATRDEDTIRNEKVKVLRSAVRLTAADVVRGQYTAGTVAGKAVPGYREEPGVDPKSGTETFVALRMKIANWRWQGVPFFVRTGKRMPAKSTRVVVIFRAPRSPSSRARRTTR
;
A
#
# COMPACT_ATOMS: atom_id res chain seq x y z
N PHE A 1 32.59 -4.37 8.03
CA PHE A 1 31.46 -4.43 7.08
C PHE A 1 31.19 -3.06 6.43
N CYS A 2 30.84 -2.00 7.18
CA CYS A 2 30.48 -0.71 6.56
C CYS A 2 31.65 0.04 5.89
N ARG A 3 32.87 0.02 6.42
CA ARG A 3 33.99 0.85 5.87
C ARG A 3 34.47 0.43 4.47
N ASP A 4 34.36 -0.84 4.11
CA ASP A 4 34.91 -1.35 2.84
C ASP A 4 33.88 -1.42 1.71
N ARG A 5 32.58 -1.43 2.05
CA ARG A 5 31.47 -1.63 1.10
C ARG A 5 30.55 -0.42 0.96
N LEU A 6 30.62 0.55 1.87
CA LEU A 6 29.87 1.79 1.77
C LEU A 6 30.74 2.85 1.07
N ARG A 7 30.19 3.43 0.00
CA ARG A 7 30.81 4.54 -0.74
C ARG A 7 29.78 5.65 -0.88
N PHE A 8 30.24 6.90 -0.87
CA PHE A 8 29.40 8.08 -1.04
C PHE A 8 29.89 8.87 -2.27
N GLN A 9 28.93 9.42 -3.02
CA GLN A 9 29.17 10.37 -4.10
C GLN A 9 28.05 11.41 -4.04
N GLY A 10 28.43 12.68 -3.94
CA GLY A 10 27.49 13.79 -4.11
C GLY A 10 27.14 13.95 -5.59
N LEU A 11 25.86 14.27 -5.87
CA LEU A 11 25.36 14.53 -7.22
C LEU A 11 25.37 16.00 -7.63
N GLY A 12 26.14 16.86 -6.92
CA GLY A 12 26.36 18.24 -7.35
C GLY A 12 25.06 19.03 -7.53
N LYS A 13 24.78 19.45 -8.78
CA LYS A 13 23.57 20.19 -9.18
C LYS A 13 22.52 19.29 -9.83
N GLU A 14 22.73 17.98 -9.79
CA GLU A 14 21.87 16.96 -10.38
C GLU A 14 21.74 17.09 -11.91
N THR A 15 22.81 17.54 -12.58
CA THR A 15 22.80 17.68 -14.04
C THR A 15 23.06 16.34 -14.75
N PRO A 16 22.78 16.23 -16.06
CA PRO A 16 23.13 15.03 -16.83
C PRO A 16 24.61 14.62 -16.68
N GLU A 17 25.52 15.57 -16.56
CA GLU A 17 26.95 15.34 -16.32
C GLU A 17 27.22 14.69 -14.95
N ASP A 18 26.50 15.10 -13.91
CA ASP A 18 26.61 14.50 -12.57
C ASP A 18 26.19 13.02 -12.58
N TYR A 19 25.11 12.69 -13.31
CA TYR A 19 24.67 11.30 -13.49
C TYR A 19 25.58 10.48 -14.39
N ARG A 20 26.20 11.08 -15.41
CA ARG A 20 27.27 10.41 -16.19
C ARG A 20 28.49 10.11 -15.30
N ALA A 21 28.88 11.04 -14.42
CA ALA A 21 29.96 10.81 -13.46
C ALA A 21 29.59 9.71 -12.44
N LEU A 22 28.33 9.66 -11.97
CA LEU A 22 27.82 8.55 -11.17
C LEU A 22 27.93 7.21 -11.92
N SER A 23 27.55 7.18 -13.20
CA SER A 23 27.62 5.98 -14.03
C SER A 23 29.05 5.45 -14.17
N GLN A 24 30.00 6.35 -14.45
CA GLN A 24 31.43 6.01 -14.50
C GLN A 24 31.94 5.49 -13.15
N ARG A 25 31.52 6.09 -12.04
CA ARG A 25 31.92 5.66 -10.70
C ARG A 25 31.39 4.26 -10.37
N ILE A 26 30.13 3.98 -10.68
CA ILE A 26 29.52 2.66 -10.49
C ILE A 26 30.31 1.60 -11.29
N GLN A 27 30.58 1.86 -12.57
CA GLN A 27 31.35 0.93 -13.41
C GLN A 27 32.77 0.69 -12.89
N ALA A 28 33.44 1.72 -12.39
CA ALA A 28 34.77 1.59 -11.79
C ALA A 28 34.74 0.71 -10.53
N LEU A 29 33.72 0.87 -9.68
CA LEU A 29 33.53 0.06 -8.48
C LEU A 29 33.19 -1.40 -8.82
N GLU A 30 32.35 -1.62 -9.82
CA GLU A 30 32.01 -2.95 -10.32
C GLU A 30 33.26 -3.68 -10.82
N LYS A 31 34.09 -3.01 -11.63
CA LYS A 31 35.35 -3.57 -12.14
C LYS A 31 36.35 -3.85 -11.02
N ALA A 32 36.56 -2.92 -10.10
CA ALA A 32 37.50 -3.08 -8.99
C ALA A 32 37.11 -4.20 -8.03
N SER A 33 35.81 -4.49 -7.92
CA SER A 33 35.27 -5.49 -6.99
C SER A 33 34.86 -6.81 -7.67
N GLY A 34 35.08 -6.95 -8.99
CA GLY A 34 34.69 -8.13 -9.76
C GLY A 34 33.18 -8.41 -9.73
N LEU A 35 32.33 -7.38 -9.66
CA LEU A 35 30.89 -7.54 -9.57
C LEU A 35 30.26 -7.76 -10.96
N PRO A 36 29.20 -8.57 -11.07
CA PRO A 36 28.56 -8.91 -12.35
C PRO A 36 27.71 -7.78 -12.95
N GLY A 37 27.73 -6.58 -12.35
CA GLY A 37 26.90 -5.44 -12.77
C GLY A 37 25.42 -5.58 -12.44
N ASN A 38 25.08 -6.33 -11.39
CA ASN A 38 23.73 -6.36 -10.81
C ASN A 38 23.51 -5.10 -9.96
N ARG A 39 22.51 -4.28 -10.32
CA ARG A 39 22.28 -2.95 -9.74
C ARG A 39 20.89 -2.86 -9.13
N VAL A 40 20.81 -2.26 -7.94
CA VAL A 40 19.54 -1.90 -7.29
C VAL A 40 19.61 -0.42 -6.93
N PHE A 41 18.75 0.40 -7.54
CA PHE A 41 18.59 1.81 -7.22
C PHE A 41 17.43 1.97 -6.25
N TYR A 42 17.72 2.26 -4.99
CA TYR A 42 16.69 2.57 -3.99
C TYR A 42 16.47 4.08 -3.95
N LEU A 43 15.32 4.54 -4.45
CA LEU A 43 15.00 5.96 -4.52
C LEU A 43 14.31 6.40 -3.21
N ALA A 44 15.12 6.68 -2.19
CA ALA A 44 14.67 7.27 -0.93
C ALA A 44 14.63 8.81 -1.06
N LEU A 45 13.80 9.30 -1.99
CA LEU A 45 13.74 10.69 -2.41
C LEU A 45 12.34 11.27 -2.19
N PRO A 46 12.20 12.61 -2.06
CA PRO A 46 10.89 13.26 -2.07
C PRO A 46 10.24 13.19 -3.46
N LEU A 47 8.91 13.40 -3.51
CA LEU A 47 8.10 13.14 -4.72
C LEU A 47 8.56 13.95 -5.93
N GLU A 48 8.87 15.23 -5.70
CA GLU A 48 9.35 16.17 -6.72
C GLU A 48 10.65 15.75 -7.40
N ALA A 49 11.49 14.96 -6.72
CA ALA A 49 12.77 14.51 -7.25
C ALA A 49 12.67 13.18 -8.01
N PHE A 50 11.57 12.42 -7.87
CA PHE A 50 11.44 11.10 -8.52
C PHE A 50 11.52 11.18 -10.04
N GLY A 51 10.71 12.05 -10.66
CA GLY A 51 10.64 12.15 -12.11
C GLY A 51 11.99 12.49 -12.74
N PRO A 52 12.62 13.61 -12.35
CA PRO A 52 13.96 13.99 -12.84
C PRO A 52 15.01 12.89 -12.61
N THR A 53 15.01 12.25 -11.43
CA THR A 53 15.96 11.18 -11.11
C THR A 53 15.78 9.96 -12.02
N LEU A 54 14.54 9.53 -12.26
CA LEU A 54 14.25 8.39 -13.14
C LEU A 54 14.71 8.66 -14.57
N THR A 55 14.45 9.86 -15.08
CA THR A 55 14.93 10.29 -16.41
C THR A 55 16.45 10.32 -16.46
N ALA A 56 17.09 10.97 -15.49
CA ALA A 56 18.54 11.09 -15.47
C ALA A 56 19.27 9.74 -15.33
N LEU A 57 18.74 8.81 -14.51
CA LEU A 57 19.25 7.44 -14.45
C LEU A 57 19.09 6.71 -15.79
N GLY A 58 17.96 6.88 -16.47
CA GLY A 58 17.72 6.33 -17.79
C GLY A 58 18.69 6.85 -18.85
N GLU A 59 18.83 8.18 -18.94
CA GLU A 59 19.69 8.87 -19.89
C GLU A 59 21.18 8.63 -19.65
N ALA A 60 21.60 8.44 -18.39
CA ALA A 60 22.96 8.05 -18.04
C ALA A 60 23.27 6.56 -18.34
N GLY A 61 22.33 5.83 -18.93
CA GLY A 61 22.45 4.41 -19.26
C GLY A 61 22.48 3.51 -18.03
N LEU A 62 22.04 3.99 -16.87
CA LEU A 62 22.06 3.23 -15.62
C LEU A 62 20.85 2.30 -15.47
N SER A 63 19.81 2.48 -16.28
CA SER A 63 18.65 1.59 -16.31
C SER A 63 18.93 0.20 -16.92
N ARG A 64 20.09 0.03 -17.57
CA ARG A 64 20.56 -1.22 -18.19
C ARG A 64 22.00 -1.53 -17.79
N GLY A 65 22.39 -2.80 -17.89
CA GLY A 65 23.73 -3.26 -17.51
C GLY A 65 23.98 -4.70 -17.95
N PRO A 66 25.19 -5.23 -17.72
CA PRO A 66 25.52 -6.62 -18.02
C PRO A 66 24.76 -7.61 -17.12
N GLY A 67 24.37 -7.18 -15.91
CA GLY A 67 23.50 -7.90 -14.99
C GLY A 67 22.08 -7.35 -14.95
N PHE A 68 21.31 -7.73 -13.93
CA PHE A 68 19.99 -7.13 -13.72
C PHE A 68 20.12 -5.69 -13.21
N THR A 69 19.22 -4.81 -13.65
CA THR A 69 19.00 -3.52 -13.02
C THR A 69 17.59 -3.48 -12.47
N ARG A 70 17.46 -3.05 -11.20
CA ARG A 70 16.17 -2.85 -10.53
C ARG A 70 16.10 -1.46 -9.91
N VAL A 71 14.91 -0.88 -9.92
CA VAL A 71 14.59 0.39 -9.27
C VAL A 71 13.52 0.15 -8.21
N VAL A 72 13.77 0.61 -6.99
CA VAL A 72 12.88 0.53 -5.85
C VAL A 72 12.34 1.92 -5.58
N ILE A 73 11.02 2.07 -5.59
CA ILE A 73 10.34 3.34 -5.37
C ILE A 73 9.37 3.23 -4.19
N GLU A 74 9.39 4.27 -3.37
CA GLU A 74 8.53 4.43 -2.19
C GLU A 74 7.26 5.22 -2.52
N LYS A 75 6.24 5.07 -1.68
CA LYS A 75 5.01 5.88 -1.77
C LYS A 75 5.30 7.36 -1.48
N PRO A 76 4.54 8.31 -2.06
CA PRO A 76 3.32 8.14 -2.86
C PRO A 76 3.58 7.86 -4.36
N PHE A 77 2.73 7.03 -4.99
CA PHE A 77 2.77 6.74 -6.43
C PHE A 77 1.80 7.64 -7.20
N GLY A 78 1.97 8.96 -7.07
CA GLY A 78 0.98 9.95 -7.48
C GLY A 78 -0.07 10.20 -6.38
N GLU A 79 -0.91 11.21 -6.62
CA GLU A 79 -1.94 11.69 -5.68
C GLU A 79 -3.37 11.34 -6.14
N ASP A 80 -3.50 11.00 -7.42
CA ASP A 80 -4.72 10.62 -8.11
C ASP A 80 -4.39 9.68 -9.30
N LEU A 81 -5.43 9.24 -10.02
CA LEU A 81 -5.25 8.34 -11.17
C LEU A 81 -4.35 8.95 -12.26
N LYS A 82 -4.57 10.23 -12.60
CA LYS A 82 -3.87 10.89 -13.71
C LYS A 82 -2.36 11.03 -13.41
N SER A 83 -2.02 11.48 -12.21
CA SER A 83 -0.64 11.60 -11.75
C SER A 83 0.05 10.23 -11.61
N ALA A 84 -0.67 9.21 -11.14
CA ALA A 84 -0.16 7.84 -11.09
C ALA A 84 0.13 7.28 -12.50
N GLU A 85 -0.78 7.48 -13.45
CA GLU A 85 -0.59 7.08 -14.86
C GLU A 85 0.59 7.80 -15.50
N ALA A 86 0.74 9.11 -15.26
CA ALA A 86 1.86 9.90 -15.76
C ALA A 86 3.21 9.43 -15.19
N LEU A 87 3.28 9.19 -13.87
CA LEU A 87 4.48 8.64 -13.23
C LEU A 87 4.80 7.24 -13.77
N ASN A 88 3.78 6.40 -13.96
CA ASN A 88 3.96 5.06 -14.50
C ASN A 88 4.47 5.07 -15.94
N ALA A 89 3.93 5.97 -16.77
CA ALA A 89 4.38 6.16 -18.14
C ALA A 89 5.84 6.63 -18.19
N LEU A 90 6.21 7.62 -17.37
CA LEU A 90 7.59 8.12 -17.27
C LEU A 90 8.56 7.01 -16.88
N LEU A 91 8.20 6.23 -15.85
CA LEU A 91 9.01 5.13 -15.37
C LEU A 91 9.25 4.07 -16.47
N HIS A 92 8.22 3.77 -17.27
CA HIS A 92 8.32 2.82 -18.38
C HIS A 92 9.05 3.33 -19.63
N GLN A 93 9.39 4.62 -19.71
CA GLN A 93 10.30 5.11 -20.74
C GLN A 93 11.72 4.57 -20.56
N HIS A 94 12.12 4.28 -19.32
CA HIS A 94 13.50 3.91 -18.99
C HIS A 94 13.64 2.52 -18.36
N PHE A 95 12.60 1.99 -17.72
CA PHE A 95 12.62 0.71 -17.00
C PHE A 95 11.47 -0.21 -17.45
N GLU A 96 11.78 -1.49 -17.68
CA GLU A 96 10.77 -2.54 -17.89
C GLU A 96 10.07 -2.88 -16.57
N GLU A 97 8.82 -3.36 -16.61
CA GLU A 97 8.03 -3.64 -15.39
C GLU A 97 8.72 -4.64 -14.44
N LYS A 98 9.45 -5.64 -14.95
CA LYS A 98 10.23 -6.60 -14.13
C LYS A 98 11.38 -5.95 -13.35
N GLN A 99 11.79 -4.74 -13.75
CA GLN A 99 12.84 -3.97 -13.09
C GLN A 99 12.28 -3.10 -11.95
N VAL A 100 10.96 -2.96 -11.84
CA VAL A 100 10.32 -1.94 -11.02
C VAL A 100 9.72 -2.54 -9.77
N TYR A 101 10.17 -2.07 -8.62
CA TYR A 101 9.76 -2.55 -7.31
C TYR A 101 9.07 -1.41 -6.56
N ARG A 102 7.74 -1.40 -6.61
CA ARG A 102 6.89 -0.43 -5.89
C ARG A 102 6.67 -0.93 -4.47
N ILE A 103 7.21 -0.20 -3.48
CA ILE A 103 7.15 -0.61 -2.09
C ILE A 103 5.77 -0.34 -1.49
N ASP A 104 5.18 -1.42 -0.98
CA ASP A 104 4.17 -1.37 0.06
C ASP A 104 4.66 -2.23 1.23
N HIS A 105 5.14 -1.58 2.29
CA HIS A 105 5.76 -2.27 3.42
C HIS A 105 4.80 -3.21 4.18
N TYR A 106 3.47 -3.08 4.01
CA TYR A 106 2.54 -4.04 4.63
C TYR A 106 2.66 -5.43 4.01
N LEU A 107 3.02 -5.53 2.73
CA LEU A 107 3.25 -6.82 2.06
C LEU A 107 4.49 -7.56 2.60
N GLY A 108 5.39 -6.84 3.27
CA GLY A 108 6.56 -7.42 3.95
C GLY A 108 6.25 -7.99 5.33
N LYS A 109 5.06 -7.75 5.88
CA LYS A 109 4.68 -8.27 7.22
C LYS A 109 4.40 -9.77 7.14
N GLU A 110 5.02 -10.53 8.04
CA GLU A 110 4.88 -11.99 8.10
C GLU A 110 3.40 -12.44 8.16
N THR A 111 2.58 -11.78 8.97
CA THR A 111 1.14 -12.09 9.07
C THR A 111 0.38 -11.87 7.76
N VAL A 112 0.81 -10.91 6.92
CA VAL A 112 0.21 -10.65 5.61
C VAL A 112 0.63 -11.71 4.61
N GLN A 113 1.91 -12.13 4.64
CA GLN A 113 2.41 -13.21 3.78
C GLN A 113 1.76 -14.56 4.14
N ASN A 114 1.57 -14.83 5.42
CA ASN A 114 0.92 -16.04 5.92
C ASN A 114 -0.55 -16.17 5.50
N LEU A 115 -1.21 -15.10 5.05
CA LEU A 115 -2.59 -15.16 4.58
C LEU A 115 -2.76 -16.12 3.38
N LEU A 116 -1.79 -16.16 2.45
CA LEU A 116 -1.85 -17.06 1.30
C LEU A 116 -1.73 -18.52 1.72
N VAL A 117 -0.85 -18.81 2.68
CA VAL A 117 -0.68 -20.15 3.24
C VAL A 117 -1.94 -20.55 4.02
N PHE A 118 -2.44 -19.66 4.87
CA PHE A 118 -3.65 -19.91 5.65
C PHE A 118 -4.86 -20.24 4.76
N ARG A 119 -5.06 -19.50 3.67
CA ARG A 119 -6.18 -19.75 2.76
C ARG A 119 -5.97 -21.01 1.92
N PHE A 120 -4.86 -21.09 1.20
CA PHE A 120 -4.74 -22.08 0.12
C PHE A 120 -4.08 -23.40 0.54
N ALA A 121 -3.48 -23.48 1.72
CA ALA A 121 -2.98 -24.74 2.27
C ALA A 121 -4.03 -25.46 3.15
N ASN A 122 -5.16 -24.84 3.46
CA ASN A 122 -6.18 -25.38 4.37
C ASN A 122 -7.52 -25.55 3.64
N MET A 123 -7.81 -26.78 3.19
CA MET A 123 -9.02 -27.09 2.42
C MET A 123 -10.33 -26.68 3.12
N PHE A 124 -10.42 -26.89 4.44
CA PHE A 124 -11.62 -26.53 5.20
C PHE A 124 -11.86 -25.01 5.19
N VAL A 125 -10.79 -24.20 5.30
CA VAL A 125 -10.87 -22.73 5.23
C VAL A 125 -11.34 -22.31 3.84
N GLU A 126 -10.65 -22.77 2.80
CA GLU A 126 -10.96 -22.36 1.41
C GLU A 126 -12.38 -22.76 0.99
N SER A 127 -12.88 -23.92 1.44
CA SER A 127 -14.25 -24.38 1.15
C SER A 127 -15.33 -23.42 1.67
N LEU A 128 -15.05 -22.71 2.77
CA LEU A 128 -15.95 -21.74 3.38
C LEU A 128 -15.67 -20.30 2.93
N TRP A 129 -14.57 -20.05 2.21
CA TRP A 129 -14.06 -18.72 1.87
C TRP A 129 -14.75 -18.09 0.63
N ASN A 130 -16.08 -18.06 0.65
CA ASN A 130 -16.91 -17.59 -0.45
C ASN A 130 -18.25 -17.04 0.07
N ARG A 131 -19.07 -16.47 -0.81
CA ARG A 131 -20.37 -15.88 -0.49
C ARG A 131 -21.36 -16.81 0.22
N GLN A 132 -21.21 -18.12 0.07
CA GLN A 132 -22.06 -19.12 0.74
C GLN A 132 -21.67 -19.27 2.21
N GLY A 133 -20.38 -19.29 2.53
CA GLY A 133 -19.87 -19.41 3.90
C GLY A 133 -19.72 -18.08 4.63
N VAL A 134 -19.25 -17.03 3.95
CA VAL A 134 -18.92 -15.72 4.53
C VAL A 134 -20.14 -14.81 4.51
N ASP A 135 -20.42 -14.18 5.65
CA ASP A 135 -21.41 -13.11 5.80
C ASP A 135 -20.80 -11.76 5.38
N HIS A 136 -19.67 -11.38 5.99
CA HIS A 136 -18.92 -10.17 5.67
C HIS A 136 -17.45 -10.28 6.11
N VAL A 137 -16.63 -9.36 5.60
CA VAL A 137 -15.21 -9.23 5.96
C VAL A 137 -14.98 -7.86 6.58
N GLU A 138 -14.23 -7.79 7.68
CA GLU A 138 -13.74 -6.54 8.25
C GLU A 138 -12.21 -6.44 8.13
N ILE A 139 -11.70 -5.32 7.63
CA ILE A 139 -10.27 -5.01 7.64
C ILE A 139 -10.09 -3.72 8.44
N THR A 140 -9.35 -3.80 9.54
CA THR A 140 -9.14 -2.68 10.46
C THR A 140 -7.67 -2.38 10.59
N VAL A 141 -7.28 -1.13 10.33
CA VAL A 141 -5.95 -0.59 10.61
C VAL A 141 -6.08 0.64 11.50
N ALA A 142 -5.99 0.43 12.81
CA ALA A 142 -6.11 1.47 13.82
C ALA A 142 -4.72 1.87 14.33
N GLU A 143 -4.49 3.17 14.44
CA GLU A 143 -3.29 3.75 15.05
C GLU A 143 -3.68 4.55 16.27
N SER A 144 -2.99 4.33 17.39
CA SER A 144 -3.18 5.13 18.61
C SER A 144 -2.49 6.49 18.55
N LEU A 145 -1.50 6.63 17.67
CA LEU A 145 -0.71 7.84 17.49
C LEU A 145 -1.46 8.87 16.62
N GLY A 146 -1.09 10.13 16.78
CA GLY A 146 -1.57 11.25 15.97
C GLY A 146 -0.70 11.45 14.72
N LEU A 147 -0.34 12.70 14.42
CA LEU A 147 0.45 13.04 13.23
C LEU A 147 1.96 13.00 13.43
N GLU A 148 2.45 13.03 14.67
CA GLU A 148 3.87 12.89 15.03
C GLU A 148 4.82 13.76 14.16
N GLY A 149 4.47 15.04 13.96
CA GLY A 149 5.27 15.97 13.17
C GLY A 149 5.09 15.87 11.65
N ARG A 150 4.20 15.00 11.17
CA ARG A 150 3.88 14.83 9.73
C ARG A 150 2.62 15.58 9.29
N ALA A 151 2.25 16.64 10.01
CA ALA A 151 1.01 17.39 9.77
C ALA A 151 0.91 17.91 8.32
N GLY A 152 1.96 18.54 7.80
CA GLY A 152 1.95 19.07 6.43
C GLY A 152 1.74 18.02 5.33
N TYR A 153 2.34 16.84 5.48
CA TYR A 153 2.11 15.72 4.55
C TYR A 153 0.71 15.12 4.72
N TYR A 154 0.23 15.01 5.95
CA TYR A 154 -1.08 14.42 6.22
C TYR A 154 -2.22 15.29 5.71
N GLU A 155 -2.04 16.61 5.73
CA GLU A 155 -3.03 17.59 5.30
C GLU A 155 -3.43 17.43 3.83
N THR A 156 -2.49 17.05 2.96
CA THR A 156 -2.75 16.80 1.54
C THR A 156 -3.21 15.37 1.26
N SER A 157 -2.76 14.40 2.05
CA SER A 157 -3.02 12.97 1.81
C SER A 157 -4.34 12.48 2.43
N GLY A 158 -4.53 12.73 3.73
CA GLY A 158 -5.63 12.17 4.52
C GLY A 158 -5.54 10.66 4.74
N ALA A 159 -6.41 10.13 5.61
CA ALA A 159 -6.43 8.70 5.92
C ALA A 159 -6.76 7.83 4.69
N LEU A 160 -7.51 8.35 3.71
CA LEU A 160 -7.88 7.61 2.51
C LEU A 160 -6.65 7.29 1.64
N ARG A 161 -5.79 8.29 1.36
CA ARG A 161 -4.60 8.06 0.53
C ARG A 161 -3.45 7.44 1.31
N ASP A 162 -3.28 7.84 2.57
CA ASP A 162 -2.15 7.36 3.38
C ASP A 162 -2.25 5.85 3.68
N MET A 163 -3.47 5.34 3.88
CA MET A 163 -3.71 3.98 4.38
C MET A 163 -4.65 3.12 3.52
N ILE A 164 -5.78 3.67 3.05
CA ILE A 164 -6.76 2.85 2.33
C ILE A 164 -6.25 2.48 0.93
N GLN A 165 -5.84 3.49 0.15
CA GLN A 165 -5.48 3.33 -1.25
C GLN A 165 -4.34 2.31 -1.48
N ASN A 166 -3.43 2.20 -0.51
CA ASN A 166 -2.26 1.33 -0.56
C ASN A 166 -2.45 0.06 0.32
N HIS A 167 -1.99 0.11 1.56
CA HIS A 167 -1.84 -0.97 2.52
C HIS A 167 -3.11 -1.80 2.68
N VAL A 168 -4.25 -1.12 2.89
CA VAL A 168 -5.51 -1.82 3.14
C VAL A 168 -6.07 -2.43 1.87
N THR A 169 -5.93 -1.74 0.74
CA THR A 169 -6.30 -2.29 -0.57
C THR A 169 -5.44 -3.51 -0.91
N GLN A 170 -4.14 -3.49 -0.61
CA GLN A 170 -3.26 -4.65 -0.79
C GLN A 170 -3.72 -5.85 0.06
N ILE A 171 -4.01 -5.65 1.35
CA ILE A 171 -4.56 -6.71 2.21
C ILE A 171 -5.89 -7.21 1.66
N LEU A 172 -6.80 -6.32 1.25
CA LEU A 172 -8.09 -6.67 0.66
C LEU A 172 -7.91 -7.60 -0.54
N THR A 173 -6.97 -7.29 -1.45
CA THR A 173 -6.73 -8.15 -2.62
C THR A 173 -6.26 -9.55 -2.22
N LEU A 174 -5.40 -9.68 -1.20
CA LEU A 174 -4.94 -10.99 -0.71
C LEU A 174 -6.06 -11.79 -0.02
N VAL A 175 -7.00 -11.11 0.64
CA VAL A 175 -8.19 -11.74 1.24
C VAL A 175 -9.17 -12.20 0.18
N ALA A 176 -9.35 -11.42 -0.89
CA ALA A 176 -10.41 -11.62 -1.87
C ALA A 176 -9.98 -12.37 -3.14
N MET A 177 -8.69 -12.51 -3.43
CA MET A 177 -8.20 -13.15 -4.65
C MET A 177 -8.58 -14.63 -4.74
N GLU A 178 -8.69 -15.15 -5.96
CA GLU A 178 -8.82 -16.59 -6.20
C GLU A 178 -7.50 -17.32 -5.88
N PRO A 179 -7.54 -18.65 -5.66
CA PRO A 179 -6.35 -19.47 -5.62
C PRO A 179 -5.53 -19.29 -6.90
N PRO A 180 -4.26 -18.88 -6.81
CA PRO A 180 -3.42 -18.75 -7.99
C PRO A 180 -3.05 -20.15 -8.50
N ALA A 181 -2.92 -20.30 -9.83
CA ALA A 181 -2.54 -21.57 -10.45
C ALA A 181 -1.15 -22.05 -10.00
N THR A 182 -0.27 -21.11 -9.69
CA THR A 182 1.14 -21.27 -9.34
C THR A 182 1.55 -20.18 -8.33
N ARG A 183 2.72 -20.33 -7.72
CA ARG A 183 3.23 -19.38 -6.71
C ARG A 183 4.16 -18.30 -7.29
N ASP A 184 4.26 -18.18 -8.61
CA ASP A 184 5.05 -17.13 -9.24
C ASP A 184 4.41 -15.75 -9.10
N GLU A 185 5.25 -14.74 -9.29
CA GLU A 185 4.92 -13.32 -9.12
C GLU A 185 3.76 -12.85 -10.00
N ASP A 186 3.74 -13.28 -11.27
CA ASP A 186 2.76 -12.84 -12.26
C ASP A 186 1.39 -13.43 -11.97
N THR A 187 1.33 -14.70 -11.61
CA THR A 187 0.07 -15.38 -11.31
C THR A 187 -0.59 -14.78 -10.07
N ILE A 188 0.17 -14.56 -9.00
CA ILE A 188 -0.35 -13.90 -7.78
C ILE A 188 -0.81 -12.47 -8.10
N ARG A 189 -0.01 -11.71 -8.86
CA ARG A 189 -0.37 -10.35 -9.28
C ARG A 189 -1.65 -10.31 -10.09
N ASN A 190 -1.82 -11.23 -11.04
CA ASN A 190 -3.00 -11.31 -11.88
C ASN A 190 -4.28 -11.55 -11.07
N GLU A 191 -4.23 -12.45 -10.08
CA GLU A 191 -5.38 -12.69 -9.21
C GLU A 191 -5.74 -11.47 -8.32
N LYS A 192 -4.72 -10.73 -7.84
CA LYS A 192 -4.96 -9.46 -7.13
C LYS A 192 -5.59 -8.40 -8.05
N VAL A 193 -5.12 -8.28 -9.29
CA VAL A 193 -5.66 -7.34 -10.28
C VAL A 193 -7.11 -7.69 -10.64
N LYS A 194 -7.46 -8.97 -10.75
CA LYS A 194 -8.85 -9.41 -10.99
C LYS A 194 -9.79 -8.91 -9.88
N VAL A 195 -9.38 -8.97 -8.61
CA VAL A 195 -10.17 -8.40 -7.50
C VAL A 195 -10.40 -6.91 -7.69
N LEU A 196 -9.34 -6.15 -8.00
CA LEU A 196 -9.44 -4.69 -8.18
C LEU A 196 -10.35 -4.32 -9.35
N ARG A 197 -10.28 -5.07 -10.47
CA ARG A 197 -11.17 -4.89 -11.62
C ARG A 197 -12.63 -5.21 -11.30
N SER A 198 -12.87 -6.10 -10.34
CA SER A 198 -14.21 -6.42 -9.83
C SER A 198 -14.67 -5.50 -8.70
N ALA A 199 -13.85 -4.57 -8.21
CA ALA A 199 -14.26 -3.65 -7.15
C ALA A 199 -15.31 -2.65 -7.67
N VAL A 200 -16.45 -2.58 -6.99
CA VAL A 200 -17.52 -1.63 -7.32
C VAL A 200 -17.10 -0.22 -6.92
N ARG A 201 -17.32 0.74 -7.81
CA ARG A 201 -17.04 2.16 -7.55
C ARG A 201 -17.81 2.64 -6.31
N LEU A 202 -17.11 3.30 -5.40
CA LEU A 202 -17.68 3.82 -4.16
C LEU A 202 -18.56 5.04 -4.42
N THR A 203 -19.64 5.15 -3.67
CA THR A 203 -20.49 6.35 -3.59
C THR A 203 -20.36 7.00 -2.22
N ALA A 204 -20.84 8.23 -2.05
CA ALA A 204 -20.83 8.90 -0.75
C ALA A 204 -21.55 8.09 0.35
N ALA A 205 -22.57 7.31 0.00
CA ALA A 205 -23.30 6.45 0.93
C ALA A 205 -22.49 5.23 1.42
N ASP A 206 -21.38 4.91 0.77
CA ASP A 206 -20.50 3.80 1.16
C ASP A 206 -19.34 4.27 2.04
N VAL A 207 -19.25 5.56 2.35
CA VAL A 207 -18.08 6.18 2.99
C VAL A 207 -18.50 6.98 4.22
N VAL A 208 -17.81 6.72 5.33
CA VAL A 208 -17.83 7.56 6.54
C VAL A 208 -16.45 8.15 6.73
N ARG A 209 -16.38 9.48 6.85
CA ARG A 209 -15.15 10.22 7.17
C ARG A 209 -15.28 10.82 8.57
N GLY A 210 -14.19 10.81 9.31
CA GLY A 210 -14.09 11.43 10.62
C GLY A 210 -12.78 12.20 10.77
N GLN A 211 -12.77 13.16 11.68
CA GLN A 211 -11.59 13.93 12.06
C GLN A 211 -11.53 13.94 13.60
N TYR A 212 -10.39 13.57 14.18
CA TYR A 212 -10.25 13.54 15.63
C TYR A 212 -10.22 14.97 16.20
N THR A 213 -10.86 15.15 17.35
CA THR A 213 -10.88 16.40 18.12
C THR A 213 -9.94 16.31 19.31
N ALA A 214 -9.79 17.41 20.04
CA ALA A 214 -9.05 17.42 21.30
C ALA A 214 -9.58 16.33 22.24
N GLY A 215 -8.69 15.72 23.01
CA GLY A 215 -9.03 14.60 23.88
C GLY A 215 -7.91 14.23 24.83
N THR A 216 -8.01 13.04 25.42
CA THR A 216 -7.02 12.52 26.37
C THR A 216 -6.52 11.15 25.93
N VAL A 217 -5.21 11.00 25.79
CA VAL A 217 -4.56 9.72 25.45
C VAL A 217 -3.58 9.38 26.58
N ALA A 218 -3.76 8.22 27.22
CA ALA A 218 -2.94 7.78 28.35
C ALA A 218 -2.80 8.86 29.46
N GLY A 219 -3.90 9.55 29.78
CA GLY A 219 -3.93 10.60 30.80
C GLY A 219 -3.35 11.95 30.38
N LYS A 220 -2.83 12.08 29.15
CA LYS A 220 -2.29 13.35 28.63
C LYS A 220 -3.29 14.01 27.67
N ALA A 221 -3.49 15.31 27.83
CA ALA A 221 -4.25 16.11 26.87
C ALA A 221 -3.53 16.11 25.52
N VAL A 222 -4.29 15.92 24.44
CA VAL A 222 -3.78 15.95 23.07
C VAL A 222 -4.66 16.91 22.24
N PRO A 223 -4.06 17.71 21.35
CA PRO A 223 -4.81 18.65 20.52
C PRO A 223 -5.70 17.92 19.52
N GLY A 224 -6.74 18.60 19.06
CA GLY A 224 -7.52 18.18 17.91
C GLY A 224 -6.74 18.36 16.61
N TYR A 225 -7.17 17.70 15.53
CA TYR A 225 -6.44 17.74 14.25
C TYR A 225 -6.20 19.18 13.76
N ARG A 226 -7.24 20.03 13.81
CA ARG A 226 -7.18 21.46 13.40
C ARG A 226 -6.36 22.36 14.33
N GLU A 227 -5.95 21.84 15.49
CA GLU A 227 -5.12 22.53 16.47
C GLU A 227 -3.64 22.09 16.38
N GLU A 228 -3.33 21.06 15.57
CA GLU A 228 -1.96 20.60 15.36
C GLU A 228 -1.18 21.66 14.56
N PRO A 229 0.10 21.94 14.91
CA PRO A 229 0.93 22.88 14.16
C PRO A 229 1.06 22.50 12.68
N GLY A 230 0.76 23.45 11.79
CA GLY A 230 0.84 23.24 10.33
C GLY A 230 -0.43 22.67 9.69
N VAL A 231 -1.53 22.55 10.43
CA VAL A 231 -2.87 22.19 9.90
C VAL A 231 -3.72 23.45 9.72
N ASP A 232 -4.51 23.50 8.64
CA ASP A 232 -5.51 24.56 8.45
C ASP A 232 -6.62 24.44 9.52
N PRO A 233 -6.92 25.50 10.31
CA PRO A 233 -8.02 25.50 11.26
C PRO A 233 -9.40 25.18 10.66
N LYS A 234 -9.57 25.32 9.33
CA LYS A 234 -10.79 24.97 8.58
C LYS A 234 -10.68 23.66 7.81
N SER A 235 -9.61 22.89 8.00
CA SER A 235 -9.33 21.67 7.26
C SER A 235 -10.48 20.67 7.27
N GLY A 236 -10.82 20.16 6.08
CA GLY A 236 -11.75 19.06 5.86
C GLY A 236 -11.06 17.70 5.74
N THR A 237 -9.76 17.61 6.03
CA THR A 237 -8.96 16.38 5.86
C THR A 237 -9.34 15.34 6.89
N GLU A 238 -9.61 14.12 6.43
CA GLU A 238 -10.05 13.04 7.30
C GLU A 238 -8.88 12.34 7.99
N THR A 239 -9.03 12.08 9.29
CA THR A 239 -8.08 11.27 10.09
C THR A 239 -8.65 9.88 10.41
N PHE A 240 -9.90 9.64 10.00
CA PHE A 240 -10.60 8.37 10.09
C PHE A 240 -11.42 8.16 8.83
N VAL A 241 -11.40 6.94 8.29
CA VAL A 241 -12.23 6.51 7.17
C VAL A 241 -12.78 5.14 7.46
N ALA A 242 -14.07 4.95 7.24
CA ALA A 242 -14.70 3.64 7.10
C ALA A 242 -15.42 3.53 5.75
N LEU A 243 -15.23 2.41 5.07
CA LEU A 243 -15.77 2.12 3.74
C LEU A 243 -16.55 0.81 3.78
N ARG A 244 -17.65 0.76 3.03
CA ARG A 244 -18.30 -0.48 2.65
C ARG A 244 -18.00 -0.78 1.18
N MET A 245 -17.01 -1.61 0.94
CA MET A 245 -16.61 -2.04 -0.41
C MET A 245 -17.39 -3.28 -0.84
N LYS A 246 -17.57 -3.45 -2.15
CA LYS A 246 -18.18 -4.64 -2.76
C LYS A 246 -17.29 -5.12 -3.90
N ILE A 247 -17.11 -6.44 -3.99
CA ILE A 247 -16.37 -7.09 -5.07
C ILE A 247 -17.37 -7.87 -5.92
N ALA A 248 -17.65 -7.38 -7.13
CA ALA A 248 -18.60 -7.92 -8.08
C ALA A 248 -17.98 -9.08 -8.90
N ASN A 249 -17.60 -10.14 -8.21
CA ASN A 249 -17.20 -11.41 -8.83
C ASN A 249 -18.02 -12.57 -8.25
N TRP A 250 -17.89 -13.76 -8.84
CA TRP A 250 -18.65 -14.94 -8.42
C TRP A 250 -18.46 -15.29 -6.94
N ARG A 251 -17.22 -15.21 -6.44
CA ARG A 251 -16.87 -15.58 -5.06
C ARG A 251 -17.49 -14.64 -4.02
N TRP A 252 -17.53 -13.34 -4.29
CA TRP A 252 -17.86 -12.30 -3.30
C TRP A 252 -19.15 -11.54 -3.56
N GLN A 253 -19.90 -11.88 -4.62
CA GLN A 253 -21.18 -11.24 -4.89
C GLN A 253 -22.10 -11.29 -3.67
N GLY A 254 -22.53 -10.10 -3.21
CA GLY A 254 -23.41 -9.95 -2.05
C GLY A 254 -22.71 -9.92 -0.69
N VAL A 255 -21.40 -10.14 -0.62
CA VAL A 255 -20.60 -10.05 0.62
C VAL A 255 -19.98 -8.65 0.73
N PRO A 256 -20.33 -7.86 1.76
CA PRO A 256 -19.69 -6.57 1.98
C PRO A 256 -18.30 -6.73 2.62
N PHE A 257 -17.38 -5.86 2.22
CA PHE A 257 -16.07 -5.66 2.83
C PHE A 257 -16.09 -4.34 3.60
N PHE A 258 -16.09 -4.41 4.93
CA PHE A 258 -15.97 -3.25 5.79
C PHE A 258 -14.51 -2.94 6.05
N VAL A 259 -14.05 -1.81 5.53
CA VAL A 259 -12.67 -1.38 5.65
C VAL A 259 -12.64 -0.15 6.53
N ARG A 260 -11.80 -0.11 7.56
CA ARG A 260 -11.62 1.10 8.37
C ARG A 260 -10.19 1.35 8.77
N THR A 261 -9.84 2.63 8.79
CA THR A 261 -8.55 3.12 9.27
C THR A 261 -8.73 4.40 10.06
N GLY A 262 -7.84 4.67 11.01
CA GLY A 262 -7.82 5.96 11.66
C GLY A 262 -6.68 6.14 12.63
N LYS A 263 -6.39 7.42 12.90
CA LYS A 263 -5.45 7.89 13.91
C LYS A 263 -6.17 8.24 15.21
N ARG A 264 -5.42 8.31 16.32
CA ARG A 264 -5.96 8.53 17.67
C ARG A 264 -7.05 7.50 18.08
N MET A 265 -6.92 6.27 17.59
CA MET A 265 -7.81 5.16 17.97
C MET A 265 -7.43 4.61 19.35
N PRO A 266 -8.35 3.95 20.09
CA PRO A 266 -8.09 3.47 21.45
C PRO A 266 -6.88 2.52 21.58
N ALA A 267 -6.58 1.76 20.54
CA ALA A 267 -5.43 0.86 20.49
C ALA A 267 -4.89 0.72 19.07
N LYS A 268 -3.57 0.50 18.96
CA LYS A 268 -2.93 0.11 17.70
C LYS A 268 -3.34 -1.31 17.33
N SER A 269 -3.93 -1.50 16.16
CA SER A 269 -4.41 -2.81 15.71
C SER A 269 -4.40 -2.89 14.18
N THR A 270 -3.81 -3.96 13.64
CA THR A 270 -3.98 -4.35 12.23
C THR A 270 -4.59 -5.74 12.21
N ARG A 271 -5.84 -5.87 11.74
CA ARG A 271 -6.55 -7.16 11.75
C ARG A 271 -7.47 -7.32 10.55
N VAL A 272 -7.59 -8.56 10.09
CA VAL A 272 -8.61 -9.04 9.16
C VAL A 272 -9.53 -9.97 9.93
N VAL A 273 -10.82 -9.72 9.90
CA VAL A 273 -11.85 -10.54 10.54
C VAL A 273 -12.80 -11.03 9.45
N VAL A 274 -12.97 -12.35 9.34
CA VAL A 274 -13.93 -12.95 8.41
C VAL A 274 -15.06 -13.54 9.24
N ILE A 275 -16.26 -13.00 9.06
CA ILE A 275 -17.45 -13.44 9.78
C ILE A 275 -18.22 -14.42 8.89
N PHE A 276 -18.40 -15.65 9.37
CA PHE A 276 -19.16 -16.68 8.67
C PHE A 276 -20.65 -16.56 8.97
N ARG A 277 -21.47 -16.96 8.00
CA ARG A 277 -22.93 -17.04 8.16
C ARG A 277 -23.27 -18.06 9.23
N ALA A 278 -24.27 -17.75 10.05
CA ALA A 278 -24.82 -18.72 10.97
C ALA A 278 -25.42 -19.91 10.19
N PRO A 279 -25.34 -21.15 10.72
CA PRO A 279 -26.04 -22.29 10.15
C PRO A 279 -27.53 -21.95 10.03
N ARG A 280 -28.14 -22.31 8.90
CA ARG A 280 -29.59 -22.20 8.76
C ARG A 280 -30.25 -23.26 9.66
N SER A 281 -30.50 -22.93 10.92
CA SER A 281 -31.31 -23.75 11.82
C SER A 281 -32.79 -23.34 11.70
N PRO A 282 -33.75 -24.29 11.70
CA PRO A 282 -35.18 -23.98 11.78
C PRO A 282 -35.56 -23.04 12.93
N SER A 283 -34.81 -23.06 14.04
CA SER A 283 -35.05 -22.20 15.22
C SER A 283 -34.64 -20.73 15.04
N SER A 284 -33.90 -20.39 13.97
CA SER A 284 -33.43 -19.01 13.71
C SER A 284 -34.51 -18.06 13.16
N ARG A 285 -35.66 -18.59 12.71
CA ARG A 285 -36.80 -17.77 12.26
C ARG A 285 -37.53 -17.03 13.38
N ALA A 286 -37.33 -17.42 14.65
CA ALA A 286 -38.10 -16.90 15.77
C ALA A 286 -37.63 -15.54 16.33
N ARG A 287 -36.52 -14.95 15.85
CA ARG A 287 -35.95 -13.71 16.44
C ARG A 287 -36.00 -12.47 15.54
N ARG A 288 -36.67 -12.51 14.39
CA ARG A 288 -36.79 -11.34 13.50
C ARG A 288 -38.06 -10.51 13.69
N THR A 289 -38.87 -10.83 14.68
CA THR A 289 -40.08 -10.07 15.05
C THR A 289 -40.05 -9.72 16.53
N THR A 290 -39.21 -8.77 16.94
CA THR A 290 -39.47 -7.89 18.10
C THR A 290 -38.37 -6.84 18.26
N ARG A 291 -38.83 -5.58 18.22
CA ARG A 291 -38.19 -4.29 18.56
C ARG A 291 -37.26 -3.66 17.52
#